data_AF-A0A642C284-F1
#
_entry.id   AF-A0A642C284-F1
#
_cell.length_a   1.000
_cell.length_b   1.000
_cell.length_c   1.000
_cell.angle_alpha   90.00
_cell.angle_beta   90.00
_cell.angle_gamma   90.00
#
_symmetry.space_group_name_H-M   'P 1'
#
loop_
_entity.id
_entity.type
_entity.pdbx_description
1 polymer ?
#
loop_
_entity_poly.entity_id
_entity_poly.type
_entity_poly.pdbx_seq_one_letter_code
_entity_poly.pdbx_strand_id
1 'polypeptide(L)' 'AEVYLIDPKPVDTHTSRSIHVLRKGASEGVEELKQLLIPAP' A
#
# COMPACT_ATOMS: atom_id res chain seq x y z
N ALA A 1 -9.17 -5.76 9.47
CA ALA A 1 -9.10 -5.27 8.08
C ALA A 1 -7.64 -5.03 7.72
N GLU A 2 -7.25 -5.25 6.49
CA GLU A 2 -5.90 -4.91 6.02
C GLU A 2 -5.78 -3.41 5.77
N VAL A 3 -4.60 -2.83 5.99
CA VAL A 3 -4.33 -1.40 5.74
C VAL A 3 -3.11 -1.29 4.83
N TYR A 4 -3.29 -0.56 3.73
CA TYR A 4 -2.24 -0.29 2.74
C TYR A 4 -1.93 1.19 2.72
N LEU A 5 -0.64 1.52 2.83
CA LEU A 5 -0.12 2.88 2.70
C LEU A 5 0.68 2.98 1.40
N ILE A 6 0.31 3.92 0.53
CA ILE A 6 1.01 4.23 -0.71
C ILE A 6 1.56 5.64 -0.60
N ASP A 7 2.87 5.77 -0.44
CA ASP A 7 3.57 7.05 -0.48
C ASP A 7 5.03 6.81 -0.91
N PRO A 8 5.61 7.61 -1.83
CA PRO A 8 7.01 7.45 -2.23
C PRO A 8 7.99 7.79 -1.10
N LYS A 9 7.56 8.58 -0.11
CA LYS A 9 8.35 8.99 1.05
C LYS A 9 7.99 8.14 2.27
N PRO A 10 8.90 8.00 3.24
CA PRO A 10 8.56 7.40 4.50
C PRO A 10 7.48 8.24 5.20
N VAL A 11 6.44 7.57 5.69
CA VAL A 11 5.39 8.17 6.52
C VAL A 11 5.47 7.55 7.91
N ASP A 12 5.51 8.40 8.93
CA ASP A 12 5.35 7.94 10.30
C ASP A 12 3.88 7.68 10.59
N THR A 13 3.55 6.46 10.97
CA THR A 13 2.18 6.00 11.15
C THR A 13 1.79 5.90 12.62
N HIS A 14 2.76 6.00 13.55
CA HIS A 14 2.58 5.92 15.01
C HIS A 14 1.48 4.95 15.47
N THR A 15 1.43 3.74 14.89
CA THR A 15 0.40 2.74 15.19
C THR A 15 1.02 1.39 15.49
N SER A 16 0.40 0.64 16.40
CA SER A 16 0.76 -0.75 16.69
C SER A 16 0.20 -1.74 15.66
N ARG A 17 -0.69 -1.26 14.78
CA ARG A 17 -1.28 -2.08 13.73
C ARG A 17 -0.30 -2.25 12.58
N SER A 18 -0.15 -3.47 12.08
CA SER A 18 0.61 -3.73 10.86
C SER A 18 0.02 -2.97 9.68
N ILE A 19 0.90 -2.29 8.93
CA ILE A 19 0.56 -1.58 7.70
C ILE A 19 1.44 -2.13 6.58
N HIS A 20 0.81 -2.47 5.46
CA HIS A 20 1.51 -2.81 4.23
C HIS A 20 1.93 -1.53 3.53
N VAL A 21 3.24 -1.28 3.42
CA VAL A 21 3.76 -0.05 2.84
C VAL A 21 4.26 -0.31 1.42
N LEU A 22 3.65 0.39 0.45
CA LEU A 22 4.11 0.47 -0.93
C LEU A 22 4.81 1.82 -1.11
N ARG A 23 6.16 1.81 -1.19
CA ARG A 23 6.97 3.03 -1.33
C ARG A 23 6.98 3.55 -2.76
N LYS A 24 5.80 3.96 -3.24
CA LYS A 24 5.53 4.31 -4.63
C LYS A 24 4.62 5.52 -4.73
N GLY A 25 4.64 6.18 -5.89
CA GLY A 25 3.65 7.21 -6.21
C GLY A 25 2.24 6.61 -6.29
N ALA A 26 1.23 7.45 -6.12
CA ALA A 26 -0.17 7.01 -6.05
C ALA A 26 -0.58 6.12 -7.24
N SER A 27 -0.29 6.55 -8.48
CA SER A 27 -0.67 5.79 -9.67
C SER A 27 -0.03 4.40 -9.71
N GLU A 28 1.30 4.32 -9.54
CA GLU A 28 2.03 3.04 -9.58
C GLU A 28 1.64 2.12 -8.41
N GLY A 29 1.52 2.68 -7.20
CA GLY A 29 1.17 1.90 -6.02
C GLY A 29 -0.26 1.37 -6.04
N VAL A 30 -1.21 2.10 -6.63
CA VAL A 30 -2.59 1.61 -6.80
C VAL A 30 -2.66 0.48 -7.81
N GLU A 31 -1.92 0.55 -8.92
CA GLU A 31 -1.88 -0.53 -9.91
C GLU A 31 -1.30 -1.83 -9.30
N GLU A 32 -0.23 -1.71 -8.52
CA GLU A 32 0.33 -2.86 -7.79
C GLU A 32 -0.64 -3.39 -6.73
N LEU A 33 -1.33 -2.51 -5.99
CA LEU A 33 -2.33 -2.93 -5.02
C LEU A 33 -3.49 -3.71 -5.68
N LYS A 34 -3.94 -3.30 -6.87
CA LYS A 34 -4.97 -4.03 -7.62
C LYS A 34 -4.51 -5.44 -7.98
N GLN A 35 -3.26 -5.61 -8.41
CA GLN A 35 -2.70 -6.93 -8.73
C GLN A 35 -2.61 -7.86 -7.50
N LEU A 36 -2.33 -7.30 -6.33
CA LEU A 36 -2.27 -8.05 -5.07
C LEU A 36 -3.65 -8.47 -4.54
N LEU A 37 -4.64 -7.58 -4.64
CA LEU A 37 -5.97 -7.80 -4.05
C LEU A 37 -6.94 -8.51 -4.99
N ILE A 38 -6.76 -8.32 -6.30
CA ILE A 38 -7.63 -8.85 -7.35
C ILE A 38 -6.72 -9.63 -8.31
N PRO A 39 -6.30 -10.85 -7.95
CA PRO A 39 -5.59 -11.70 -8.89
C PRO A 39 -6.43 -11.87 -10.15
N ALA A 40 -5.78 -11.81 -11.32
CA ALA A 40 -6.45 -12.00 -12.60
C ALA A 40 -7.24 -13.33 -12.60
N PRO A 41 -8.39 -13.38 -13.30
CA PRO A 41 -9.21 -14.59 -13.38
C PRO A 41 -8.46 -15.80 -13.94
#